data_AF-A0A914DN15-F1
#
_entry.id   AF-A0A914DN15-F1
#
_cell.length_a   1.000
_cell.length_b   1.000
_cell.length_c   1.000
_cell.angle_alpha   90.00
_cell.angle_beta   90.00
_cell.angle_gamma   90.00
#
_symmetry.space_group_name_H-M   'P 1'
#
loop_
_entity.id
_entity.type
_entity.pdbx_description
1 polymer ?
#
loop_
_entity_poly.entity_id
_entity_poly.type
_entity_poly.pdbx_seq_one_letter_code
_entity_poly.pdbx_strand_id
1 'polypeptide(L)'
;MKAYEKDGLLILRPAVKFFQPDDLDYDPNNQNEWNNQDVTYNSCLYEFKDSAEFIMIADWDDVLVPNHHRNYFDELIWLTQLYPSAAAFVFPRRHSNLYTASTPEKFNLTFTIETIQVSWHHFNTGKFVGLPSKFNGTWVHAPTRVNPGYDVIELNTAHLQVYHFRKWIYYDQEMNFNITSLTNMGNTKVMAFSFKNFIYRHKLQKIFNNLPTKIVYYEIMINCYGRFMLLVSHNSLEECPNVPACPLPTNVSLSCVNLVQNYTTTELRKGFMIHHSQEDNLVVSKSGCKM
;
A
#
# COMPACT_ATOMS: atom_id res chain seq x y z
N MET A 1 -7.91 10.75 -4.89
CA MET A 1 -7.03 11.14 -3.77
C MET A 1 -7.32 12.54 -3.23
N LYS A 2 -7.06 13.65 -3.94
CA LYS A 2 -7.33 15.03 -3.43
C LYS A 2 -8.74 15.26 -2.86
N ALA A 3 -9.77 14.62 -3.43
CA ALA A 3 -11.14 14.71 -2.92
C ALA A 3 -11.31 14.09 -1.51
N TYR A 4 -10.61 12.99 -1.22
CA TYR A 4 -10.60 12.38 0.11
C TYR A 4 -9.80 13.22 1.11
N GLU A 5 -8.71 13.84 0.66
CA GLU A 5 -7.93 14.78 1.48
C GLU A 5 -8.78 15.99 1.88
N LYS A 6 -9.57 16.52 0.94
CA LYS A 6 -10.53 17.60 1.23
C LYS A 6 -11.60 17.22 2.26
N ASP A 7 -11.98 15.94 2.29
CA ASP A 7 -12.92 15.42 3.30
C ASP A 7 -12.25 15.12 4.65
N GLY A 8 -10.92 15.31 4.77
CA GLY A 8 -10.15 14.98 5.97
C GLY A 8 -9.99 13.48 6.20
N LEU A 9 -10.21 12.65 5.16
CA LEU A 9 -10.14 11.18 5.26
C LEU A 9 -8.76 10.62 4.99
N LEU A 10 -7.90 11.39 4.33
CA LEU A 10 -6.51 11.00 4.08
C LEU A 10 -5.63 12.23 4.06
N ILE A 11 -4.34 12.00 4.27
CA ILE A 11 -3.29 13.00 4.11
C ILE A 11 -2.34 12.45 3.05
N LEU A 12 -2.08 13.23 1.99
CA LEU A 12 -1.08 12.85 1.01
C LEU A 12 0.29 13.35 1.45
N ARG A 13 1.25 12.44 1.50
CA ARG A 13 2.66 12.75 1.67
C ARG A 13 3.42 12.29 0.42
N PRO A 14 4.27 13.14 -0.17
CA PRO A 14 5.20 12.68 -1.19
C PRO A 14 6.13 11.63 -0.56
N ALA A 15 6.55 10.65 -1.38
CA ALA A 15 7.55 9.68 -0.95
C ALA A 15 8.90 10.38 -0.71
N VAL A 16 9.77 9.75 0.07
CA VAL A 16 11.12 10.26 0.30
C VAL A 16 12.02 9.85 -0.86
N LYS A 17 12.65 10.80 -1.55
CA LYS A 17 13.88 10.55 -2.31
C LYS A 17 15.07 11.02 -1.48
N PHE A 18 16.23 10.45 -1.74
CA PHE A 18 17.50 10.90 -1.24
C PHE A 18 18.12 11.89 -2.21
N PHE A 19 18.86 12.86 -1.66
CA PHE A 19 19.78 13.66 -2.44
C PHE A 19 20.82 12.75 -3.11
N GLN A 20 21.02 12.92 -4.41
CA GLN A 20 22.04 12.22 -5.18
C GLN A 20 23.10 13.24 -5.62
N PRO A 21 24.32 13.21 -5.03
CA PRO A 21 25.45 13.99 -5.51
C PRO A 21 25.84 13.61 -6.95
N ASP A 22 26.34 14.58 -7.74
CA ASP A 22 26.79 14.35 -9.12
C ASP A 22 27.98 13.37 -9.21
N ASP A 23 28.79 13.29 -8.15
CA ASP A 23 29.96 12.42 -8.02
C ASP A 23 29.65 11.05 -7.40
N LEU A 24 28.38 10.77 -7.06
CA LEU A 24 27.96 9.46 -6.58
C LEU A 24 27.86 8.48 -7.75
N ASP A 25 28.59 7.36 -7.67
CA ASP A 25 28.71 6.35 -8.72
C ASP A 25 27.49 5.41 -8.82
N TYR A 26 26.52 5.59 -7.93
CA TYR A 26 25.24 4.89 -7.93
C TYR A 26 24.07 5.85 -7.70
N ASP A 27 22.87 5.38 -8.05
CA ASP A 27 21.64 6.11 -7.78
C ASP A 27 21.01 5.57 -6.47
N PRO A 28 21.04 6.35 -5.37
CA PRO A 28 20.56 5.90 -4.07
C PRO A 28 19.04 5.70 -4.05
N ASN A 29 18.31 6.28 -5.00
CA ASN A 29 16.86 6.16 -5.09
C ASN A 29 16.43 4.91 -5.87
N ASN A 30 17.23 4.50 -6.85
CA ASN A 30 16.98 3.30 -7.65
C ASN A 30 17.65 2.04 -7.08
N GLN A 31 18.64 2.21 -6.19
CA GLN A 31 19.44 1.10 -5.64
C GLN A 31 19.28 0.91 -4.13
N ASN A 32 18.41 1.66 -3.46
CA ASN A 32 18.00 1.36 -2.10
C ASN A 32 16.89 0.29 -2.07
N GLU A 33 16.71 -0.35 -0.91
CA GLU A 33 15.67 -1.34 -0.67
C GLU A 33 14.29 -0.82 -1.13
N TRP A 34 13.69 -1.53 -2.08
CA TRP A 34 12.32 -1.28 -2.55
C TRP A 34 12.02 0.17 -2.96
N ASN A 35 12.99 0.89 -3.56
CA ASN A 35 12.82 2.28 -4.00
C ASN A 35 12.37 3.22 -2.86
N ASN A 36 13.06 3.18 -1.71
CA ASN A 36 12.82 4.02 -0.52
C ASN A 36 11.50 3.76 0.23
N GLN A 37 10.88 2.59 0.02
CA GLN A 37 9.70 2.20 0.79
C GLN A 37 10.00 2.10 2.28
N ASP A 38 11.17 1.58 2.64
CA ASP A 38 11.68 1.48 4.00
C ASP A 38 11.64 2.81 4.75
N VAL A 39 12.20 3.84 4.14
CA VAL A 39 12.25 5.20 4.67
C VAL A 39 10.85 5.76 4.77
N THR A 40 10.02 5.52 3.77
CA THR A 40 8.64 6.01 3.73
C THR A 40 7.81 5.42 4.88
N TYR A 41 7.92 4.12 5.15
CA TYR A 41 7.20 3.47 6.24
C TYR A 41 7.66 3.98 7.61
N ASN A 42 8.98 4.13 7.80
CA ASN A 42 9.52 4.63 9.05
C ASN A 42 9.24 6.12 9.25
N SER A 43 9.24 6.93 8.18
CA SER A 43 8.81 8.33 8.24
C SER A 43 7.36 8.44 8.69
N CYS A 44 6.47 7.60 8.15
CA CYS A 44 5.07 7.53 8.59
C CYS A 44 4.95 7.14 10.07
N LEU A 45 5.71 6.12 10.51
CA LEU A 45 5.78 5.75 11.93
C LEU A 45 6.19 6.93 12.79
N TYR A 46 7.27 7.64 12.45
CA TYR A 46 7.77 8.75 13.26
C TYR A 46 6.85 9.97 13.25
N GLU A 47 6.19 10.28 12.13
CA GLU A 47 5.21 11.38 12.05
C GLU A 47 4.04 11.15 13.01
N PHE A 48 3.55 9.91 13.13
CA PHE A 48 2.35 9.58 13.91
C PHE A 48 2.61 8.85 15.22
N LYS A 49 3.88 8.63 15.58
CA LYS A 49 4.29 7.76 16.69
C LYS A 49 3.61 8.11 18.01
N ASP A 50 3.52 9.39 18.29
CA ASP A 50 3.02 9.93 19.56
C ASP A 50 1.56 10.38 19.48
N SER A 51 0.94 10.36 18.28
CA SER A 51 -0.44 10.81 18.06
C SER A 51 -1.42 9.69 17.72
N ALA A 52 -0.93 8.51 17.35
CA ALA A 52 -1.75 7.37 16.96
C ALA A 52 -1.76 6.28 18.05
N GLU A 53 -2.94 5.75 18.37
CA GLU A 53 -3.10 4.59 19.25
C GLU A 53 -2.64 3.30 18.56
N PHE A 54 -2.94 3.20 17.27
CA PHE A 54 -2.63 2.06 16.41
C PHE A 54 -2.10 2.56 15.07
N ILE A 55 -1.16 1.84 14.48
CA ILE A 55 -0.61 2.11 13.16
C ILE A 55 -0.54 0.84 12.32
N MET A 56 -0.76 0.95 11.02
CA MET A 56 -0.63 -0.15 10.07
C MET A 56 0.05 0.33 8.80
N ILE A 57 0.96 -0.50 8.28
CA ILE A 57 1.53 -0.34 6.95
C ILE A 57 0.77 -1.27 5.99
N ALA A 58 -0.26 -0.72 5.35
CA ALA A 58 -1.16 -1.44 4.46
C ALA A 58 -0.80 -1.20 2.98
N ASP A 59 -0.96 -2.23 2.15
CA ASP A 59 -0.96 -2.05 0.70
C ASP A 59 -2.31 -1.41 0.30
N TRP A 60 -2.37 -0.67 -0.81
CA TRP A 60 -3.63 -0.01 -1.24
C TRP A 60 -4.74 -0.98 -1.64
N ASP A 61 -4.39 -2.24 -1.87
CA ASP A 61 -5.29 -3.36 -2.16
C ASP A 61 -5.53 -4.27 -0.94
N ASP A 62 -5.10 -3.87 0.26
CA ASP A 62 -5.44 -4.57 1.51
C ASP A 62 -6.72 -3.98 2.13
N VAL A 63 -7.66 -4.85 2.49
CA VAL A 63 -8.89 -4.49 3.20
C VAL A 63 -8.96 -5.27 4.51
N LEU A 64 -9.07 -4.55 5.62
CA LEU A 64 -9.28 -5.14 6.93
C LEU A 64 -10.77 -5.38 7.14
N VAL A 65 -11.13 -6.53 7.73
CA VAL A 65 -12.51 -6.84 8.09
C VAL A 65 -12.56 -7.31 9.54
N PRO A 66 -13.21 -6.54 10.44
CA PRO A 66 -13.38 -6.93 11.84
C PRO A 66 -14.21 -8.21 11.94
N ASN A 67 -13.93 -9.05 12.94
CA ASN A 67 -14.68 -10.29 13.17
C ASN A 67 -15.61 -10.23 14.39
N HIS A 68 -15.20 -9.53 15.46
CA HIS A 68 -15.92 -9.55 16.74
C HIS A 68 -16.63 -8.24 17.06
N HIS A 69 -16.13 -7.12 16.53
CA HIS A 69 -16.68 -5.80 16.82
C HIS A 69 -17.15 -5.10 15.53
N ARG A 70 -17.91 -4.01 15.69
CA ARG A 70 -18.47 -3.27 14.55
C ARG A 70 -17.47 -2.33 13.87
N ASN A 71 -16.33 -2.08 14.48
CA ASN A 71 -15.30 -1.19 13.96
C ASN A 71 -13.90 -1.68 14.37
N TYR A 72 -12.87 -1.20 13.66
CA TYR A 72 -11.49 -1.60 13.87
C TYR A 72 -10.96 -1.21 15.25
N PHE A 73 -11.35 -0.04 15.77
CA PHE A 73 -10.82 0.48 17.03
C PHE A 73 -11.21 -0.41 18.21
N ASP A 74 -12.49 -0.74 18.35
CA ASP A 74 -12.96 -1.61 19.42
C ASP A 74 -12.37 -3.02 19.34
N GLU A 75 -12.20 -3.56 18.12
CA GLU A 75 -11.57 -4.87 17.92
C GLU A 75 -10.10 -4.85 18.35
N LEU A 76 -9.36 -3.80 18.01
CA LEU A 76 -7.96 -3.65 18.40
C LEU A 76 -7.81 -3.41 19.91
N ILE A 77 -8.68 -2.59 20.51
CA ILE A 77 -8.69 -2.39 21.97
C ILE A 77 -8.94 -3.72 22.69
N TRP A 78 -9.92 -4.51 22.25
CA TRP A 78 -10.16 -5.83 22.81
C TRP A 78 -8.94 -6.76 22.69
N LEU A 79 -8.23 -6.74 21.55
CA LEU A 79 -6.98 -7.49 21.38
C LEU A 79 -5.89 -7.05 22.36
N THR A 80 -5.75 -5.75 22.64
CA THR A 80 -4.77 -5.26 23.64
C THR A 80 -5.07 -5.73 25.06
N GLN A 81 -6.33 -6.00 25.39
CA GLN A 81 -6.73 -6.54 26.68
C GLN A 81 -6.41 -8.04 26.79
N LEU A 82 -6.59 -8.78 25.70
CA LEU A 82 -6.23 -10.19 25.62
C LEU A 82 -4.71 -10.42 25.63
N TYR A 83 -3.97 -9.53 25.00
CA TYR A 83 -2.51 -9.64 24.83
C TYR A 83 -1.82 -8.36 25.33
N PRO A 84 -1.71 -8.15 26.65
CA PRO A 84 -1.18 -6.91 27.22
C PRO A 84 0.30 -6.63 26.85
N SER A 85 1.09 -7.68 26.61
CA SER A 85 2.48 -7.57 26.14
C SER A 85 2.62 -7.36 24.62
N ALA A 86 1.52 -7.28 23.85
CA ALA A 86 1.63 -7.09 22.42
C ALA A 86 2.17 -5.70 22.05
N ALA A 87 3.22 -5.64 21.24
CA ALA A 87 3.64 -4.46 20.47
C ALA A 87 2.93 -4.38 19.12
N ALA A 88 2.55 -5.52 18.56
CA ALA A 88 1.83 -5.61 17.30
C ALA A 88 1.01 -6.90 17.20
N PHE A 89 -0.04 -6.84 16.40
CA PHE A 89 -0.87 -7.96 16.01
C PHE A 89 -0.67 -8.24 14.53
N VAL A 90 -0.16 -9.41 14.17
CA VAL A 90 -0.01 -9.87 12.79
C VAL A 90 -1.25 -10.67 12.42
N PHE A 91 -2.05 -10.12 11.49
CA PHE A 91 -3.27 -10.74 11.03
C PHE A 91 -3.02 -11.61 9.80
N PRO A 92 -3.73 -12.73 9.66
CA PRO A 92 -3.64 -13.56 8.47
C PRO A 92 -4.15 -12.77 7.26
N ARG A 93 -3.30 -12.70 6.23
CA ARG A 93 -3.62 -12.04 4.96
C ARG A 93 -4.00 -13.07 3.92
N ARG A 94 -5.22 -12.99 3.39
CA ARG A 94 -5.74 -13.96 2.41
C ARG A 94 -5.71 -13.43 1.00
N HIS A 95 -5.36 -14.31 0.07
CA HIS A 95 -5.52 -14.02 -1.35
C HIS A 95 -7.00 -13.95 -1.71
N SER A 96 -7.34 -13.05 -2.61
CA SER A 96 -8.69 -12.98 -3.14
C SER A 96 -8.69 -12.67 -4.64
N ASN A 97 -9.68 -13.24 -5.34
CA ASN A 97 -10.04 -12.83 -6.68
C ASN A 97 -11.13 -11.78 -6.59
N LEU A 98 -10.86 -10.61 -7.16
CA LEU A 98 -11.80 -9.51 -7.28
C LEU A 98 -12.37 -9.49 -8.69
N TYR A 99 -13.68 -9.64 -8.81
CA TYR A 99 -14.34 -9.52 -10.11
C TYR A 99 -14.82 -8.11 -10.34
N THR A 100 -14.35 -7.49 -11.41
CA THR A 100 -14.61 -6.07 -11.70
C THR A 100 -14.84 -5.85 -13.19
N ALA A 101 -15.31 -4.66 -13.56
CA ALA A 101 -15.42 -4.28 -14.97
C ALA A 101 -14.08 -3.77 -15.50
N SER A 102 -13.83 -4.02 -16.78
CA SER A 102 -12.68 -3.44 -17.49
C SER A 102 -12.85 -1.94 -17.81
N THR A 103 -14.08 -1.43 -17.72
CA THR A 103 -14.41 -0.01 -17.97
C THR A 103 -15.26 0.61 -16.86
N PRO A 104 -15.13 1.92 -16.61
CA PRO A 104 -15.94 2.62 -15.61
C PRO A 104 -17.45 2.55 -15.86
N GLU A 105 -17.85 2.54 -17.12
CA GLU A 105 -19.27 2.52 -17.55
C GLU A 105 -19.99 1.24 -17.14
N LYS A 106 -19.26 0.12 -17.11
CA LYS A 106 -19.78 -1.20 -16.72
C LYS A 106 -19.57 -1.52 -15.24
N PHE A 107 -18.84 -0.67 -14.50
CA PHE A 107 -18.45 -0.94 -13.12
C PHE A 107 -19.66 -0.99 -12.18
N ASN A 108 -19.74 -2.05 -11.38
CA ASN A 108 -20.77 -2.23 -10.38
C ASN A 108 -20.13 -2.64 -9.04
N LEU A 109 -20.04 -1.68 -8.11
CA LEU A 109 -19.42 -1.92 -6.80
C LEU A 109 -20.13 -3.01 -6.00
N THR A 110 -21.46 -3.07 -6.07
CA THR A 110 -22.24 -4.12 -5.39
C THR A 110 -21.83 -5.49 -5.90
N PHE A 111 -21.84 -5.67 -7.22
CA PHE A 111 -21.42 -6.93 -7.83
C PHE A 111 -19.97 -7.27 -7.47
N THR A 112 -19.06 -6.29 -7.59
CA THR A 112 -17.65 -6.49 -7.27
C THR A 112 -17.42 -6.97 -5.85
N ILE A 113 -18.09 -6.39 -4.84
CA ILE A 113 -17.94 -6.80 -3.44
C ILE A 113 -18.63 -8.14 -3.17
N GLU A 114 -19.85 -8.34 -3.67
CA GLU A 114 -20.61 -9.57 -3.42
C GLU A 114 -19.91 -10.79 -4.01
N THR A 115 -19.19 -10.62 -5.12
CA THR A 115 -18.55 -11.73 -5.84
C THR A 115 -17.09 -11.98 -5.46
N ILE A 116 -16.57 -11.32 -4.41
CA ILE A 116 -15.19 -11.57 -3.96
C ILE A 116 -15.01 -13.01 -3.51
N GLN A 117 -14.08 -13.70 -4.16
CA GLN A 117 -13.67 -15.05 -3.80
C GLN A 117 -12.41 -15.00 -2.96
N VAL A 118 -12.53 -15.38 -1.70
CA VAL A 118 -11.40 -15.48 -0.78
C VAL A 118 -10.85 -16.90 -0.79
N SER A 119 -9.53 -17.04 -0.88
CA SER A 119 -8.90 -18.35 -0.69
C SER A 119 -8.87 -18.72 0.79
N TRP A 120 -9.49 -19.85 1.13
CA TRP A 120 -9.58 -20.33 2.52
C TRP A 120 -8.33 -21.09 2.99
N HIS A 121 -7.49 -21.55 2.06
CA HIS A 121 -6.31 -22.38 2.35
C HIS A 121 -4.98 -21.73 1.93
N HIS A 122 -5.01 -20.56 1.28
CA HIS A 122 -3.80 -19.86 0.85
C HIS A 122 -3.68 -18.51 1.57
N PHE A 123 -2.69 -18.44 2.45
CA PHE A 123 -2.30 -17.23 3.17
C PHE A 123 -1.04 -16.64 2.53
N ASN A 124 -1.03 -15.31 2.41
CA ASN A 124 0.18 -14.55 2.12
C ASN A 124 0.90 -14.24 3.45
N THR A 125 2.08 -13.62 3.36
CA THR A 125 2.71 -12.98 4.52
C THR A 125 1.71 -12.05 5.21
N GLY A 126 1.58 -12.20 6.52
CA GLY A 126 0.62 -11.46 7.33
C GLY A 126 0.79 -9.95 7.24
N LYS A 127 -0.24 -9.23 7.70
CA LYS A 127 -0.22 -7.78 7.81
C LYS A 127 -0.48 -7.38 9.25
N PHE A 128 0.28 -6.42 9.74
CA PHE A 128 0.27 -6.10 11.16
C PHE A 128 -0.42 -4.77 11.45
N VAL A 129 -1.05 -4.70 12.63
CA VAL A 129 -1.39 -3.43 13.28
C VAL A 129 -0.55 -3.34 14.54
N GLY A 130 0.24 -2.28 14.66
CA GLY A 130 1.16 -2.02 15.76
C GLY A 130 0.66 -0.96 16.72
N LEU A 131 1.13 -1.02 17.97
CA LEU A 131 1.03 0.05 18.95
C LEU A 131 2.33 0.87 18.89
N PRO A 132 2.32 2.08 18.27
CA PRO A 132 3.56 2.79 17.92
C PRO A 132 4.43 3.20 19.13
N SER A 133 3.85 3.24 20.33
CA SER A 133 4.58 3.45 21.59
C SER A 133 5.49 2.28 22.00
N LYS A 134 5.30 1.09 21.40
CA LYS A 134 5.98 -0.16 21.78
C LYS A 134 7.07 -0.62 20.81
N PHE A 135 7.35 0.10 19.73
CA PHE A 135 8.41 -0.22 18.78
C PHE A 135 8.98 1.02 18.07
N ASN A 136 10.25 0.97 17.64
CA ASN A 136 11.00 2.11 17.09
C ASN A 136 11.47 1.91 15.64
N GLY A 137 10.86 0.98 14.93
CA GLY A 137 11.16 0.73 13.53
C GLY A 137 10.16 -0.25 12.93
N THR A 138 9.85 -0.07 11.65
CA THR A 138 8.87 -0.90 10.95
C THR A 138 9.33 -1.33 9.58
N TRP A 139 8.84 -2.50 9.17
CA TRP A 139 8.81 -2.96 7.79
C TRP A 139 7.37 -3.12 7.31
N VAL A 140 7.18 -3.55 6.05
CA VAL A 140 5.86 -3.69 5.41
C VAL A 140 4.97 -4.79 6.02
N HIS A 141 5.57 -5.79 6.70
CA HIS A 141 4.86 -6.94 7.28
C HIS A 141 4.99 -7.09 8.80
N ALA A 142 5.98 -6.43 9.43
CA ALA A 142 6.21 -6.53 10.87
C ALA A 142 7.03 -5.33 11.39
N PRO A 143 6.95 -4.99 12.69
CA PRO A 143 7.90 -4.09 13.32
C PRO A 143 9.32 -4.70 13.35
N THR A 144 10.35 -3.87 13.18
CA THR A 144 11.76 -4.32 13.13
C THR A 144 12.51 -4.07 14.44
N ARG A 145 12.02 -3.15 15.30
CA ARG A 145 12.66 -2.78 16.57
C ARG A 145 11.64 -2.70 17.70
N VAL A 146 11.18 -3.85 18.18
CA VAL A 146 10.24 -3.93 19.31
C VAL A 146 10.96 -3.61 20.62
N ASN A 147 10.29 -2.86 21.50
CA ASN A 147 10.84 -2.50 22.81
C ASN A 147 10.95 -3.74 23.72
N PRO A 148 11.94 -3.81 24.61
CA PRO A 148 12.06 -4.92 25.56
C PRO A 148 10.79 -5.15 26.37
N GLY A 149 10.39 -6.42 26.53
CA GLY A 149 9.19 -6.81 27.29
C GLY A 149 7.89 -6.78 26.49
N TYR A 150 7.95 -6.52 25.17
CA TYR A 150 6.82 -6.62 24.28
C TYR A 150 7.07 -7.60 23.14
N ASP A 151 5.99 -8.18 22.62
CA ASP A 151 6.03 -9.24 21.62
C ASP A 151 5.21 -8.89 20.37
N VAL A 152 5.54 -9.54 19.25
CA VAL A 152 4.70 -9.54 18.05
C VAL A 152 3.78 -10.76 18.13
N ILE A 153 2.47 -10.55 18.13
CA ILE A 153 1.47 -11.60 18.28
C ILE A 153 0.90 -11.98 16.93
N GLU A 154 1.21 -13.20 16.49
CA GLU A 154 0.61 -13.83 15.31
C GLU A 154 -0.81 -14.32 15.64
N LEU A 155 -1.81 -13.80 14.93
CA LEU A 155 -3.22 -14.15 15.14
C LEU A 155 -3.70 -15.17 14.10
N ASN A 156 -4.68 -15.96 14.49
CA ASN A 156 -5.37 -16.89 13.60
C ASN A 156 -6.64 -16.26 12.98
N THR A 157 -7.32 -17.03 12.14
CA THR A 157 -8.53 -16.59 11.42
C THR A 157 -9.76 -16.40 12.29
N ALA A 158 -9.69 -16.67 13.60
CA ALA A 158 -10.76 -16.34 14.53
C ALA A 158 -10.81 -14.83 14.84
N HIS A 159 -9.78 -14.05 14.49
CA HIS A 159 -9.73 -12.61 14.71
C HIS A 159 -10.00 -11.85 13.39
N LEU A 160 -9.86 -10.52 13.42
CA LEU A 160 -9.80 -9.66 12.23
C LEU A 160 -8.95 -10.29 11.12
N GLN A 161 -9.39 -10.12 9.88
CA GLN A 161 -8.69 -10.66 8.71
C GLN A 161 -8.33 -9.55 7.74
N VAL A 162 -7.27 -9.77 6.97
CA VAL A 162 -6.88 -8.90 5.87
C VAL A 162 -7.13 -9.61 4.55
N TYR A 163 -7.92 -9.00 3.67
CA TYR A 163 -8.13 -9.47 2.31
C TYR A 163 -7.28 -8.67 1.34
N HIS A 164 -6.52 -9.37 0.52
CA HIS A 164 -5.60 -8.77 -0.44
C HIS A 164 -6.20 -8.86 -1.86
N PHE A 165 -6.64 -7.72 -2.39
CA PHE A 165 -7.41 -7.57 -3.62
C PHE A 165 -6.51 -7.42 -4.86
N ARG A 166 -5.49 -8.26 -4.98
CA ARG A 166 -4.47 -8.15 -6.05
C ARG A 166 -4.87 -8.76 -7.37
N LYS A 167 -5.68 -9.82 -7.38
CA LYS A 167 -6.04 -10.55 -8.59
C LYS A 167 -7.39 -10.08 -9.13
N TRP A 168 -7.35 -9.29 -10.20
CA TRP A 168 -8.55 -8.76 -10.83
C TRP A 168 -8.96 -9.63 -12.01
N ILE A 169 -10.25 -9.95 -12.09
CA ILE A 169 -10.84 -10.73 -13.18
C ILE A 169 -11.97 -9.91 -13.78
N TYR A 170 -11.92 -9.70 -15.09
CA TYR A 170 -12.85 -8.81 -15.79
C TYR A 170 -14.10 -9.57 -16.25
N TYR A 171 -15.22 -9.36 -15.56
CA TYR A 171 -16.47 -10.10 -15.85
C TYR A 171 -17.09 -9.73 -17.20
N ASP A 172 -16.66 -8.62 -17.82
CA ASP A 172 -17.10 -8.24 -19.16
C ASP A 172 -16.20 -8.78 -20.28
N GLN A 173 -15.18 -9.57 -19.91
CA GLN A 173 -14.27 -10.28 -20.82
C GLN A 173 -14.34 -11.80 -20.63
N GLU A 174 -14.54 -12.28 -19.40
CA GLU A 174 -14.72 -13.70 -19.09
C GLU A 174 -16.21 -14.05 -18.87
N MET A 175 -16.78 -14.87 -19.76
CA MET A 175 -18.22 -15.21 -19.76
C MET A 175 -18.60 -16.39 -18.83
N ASN A 176 -17.65 -17.17 -18.32
CA ASN A 176 -17.94 -18.35 -17.49
C ASN A 176 -17.62 -18.08 -16.02
N PHE A 177 -18.58 -17.49 -15.34
CA PHE A 177 -18.49 -17.14 -13.93
C PHE A 177 -19.04 -18.28 -13.06
N ASN A 178 -18.20 -18.92 -12.25
CA ASN A 178 -18.67 -19.89 -11.27
C ASN A 178 -18.34 -19.38 -9.86
N ILE A 179 -19.34 -18.80 -9.18
CA ILE A 179 -19.19 -18.28 -7.82
C ILE A 179 -19.41 -19.42 -6.85
N THR A 180 -18.32 -19.96 -6.33
CA THR A 180 -18.38 -21.09 -5.41
C THR A 180 -18.32 -20.67 -3.94
N SER A 181 -17.93 -19.42 -3.64
CA SER A 181 -17.97 -18.86 -2.29
C SER A 181 -18.19 -17.35 -2.33
N LEU A 182 -19.22 -16.87 -1.63
CA LEU A 182 -19.52 -15.45 -1.45
C LEU A 182 -19.00 -15.03 -0.08
N THR A 183 -18.21 -13.96 -0.04
CA THR A 183 -17.75 -13.37 1.23
C THR A 183 -18.66 -12.20 1.59
N ASN A 184 -19.39 -12.29 2.71
CA ASN A 184 -20.19 -11.16 3.18
C ASN A 184 -19.26 -10.09 3.78
N MET A 185 -18.99 -9.02 3.03
CA MET A 185 -18.17 -7.89 3.47
C MET A 185 -19.00 -6.70 3.98
N GLY A 186 -20.29 -6.92 4.27
CA GLY A 186 -21.18 -5.89 4.81
C GLY A 186 -22.26 -5.43 3.83
N ASN A 187 -22.87 -4.28 4.12
CA ASN A 187 -24.01 -3.77 3.35
C ASN A 187 -23.56 -3.12 2.04
N THR A 188 -23.50 -3.92 0.98
CA THR A 188 -23.05 -3.54 -0.36
C THR A 188 -23.87 -2.43 -0.99
N LYS A 189 -25.19 -2.38 -0.73
CA LYS A 189 -26.07 -1.30 -1.20
C LYS A 189 -25.69 0.06 -0.60
N VAL A 190 -25.40 0.09 0.71
CA VAL A 190 -24.94 1.30 1.39
C VAL A 190 -23.57 1.73 0.87
N MET A 191 -22.64 0.79 0.67
CA MET A 191 -21.32 1.08 0.11
C MET A 191 -21.42 1.66 -1.31
N ALA A 192 -22.21 1.04 -2.18
CA ALA A 192 -22.46 1.51 -3.54
C ALA A 192 -23.11 2.90 -3.57
N PHE A 193 -24.10 3.14 -2.71
CA PHE A 193 -24.71 4.46 -2.56
C PHE A 193 -23.70 5.51 -2.09
N SER A 194 -22.91 5.20 -1.06
CA SER A 194 -21.88 6.09 -0.53
C SER A 194 -20.83 6.45 -1.59
N PHE A 195 -20.36 5.46 -2.34
CA PHE A 195 -19.42 5.66 -3.45
C PHE A 195 -20.00 6.59 -4.53
N LYS A 196 -21.22 6.32 -4.99
CA LYS A 196 -21.89 7.17 -6.00
C LYS A 196 -22.08 8.60 -5.49
N ASN A 197 -22.50 8.75 -4.23
CA ASN A 197 -22.66 10.06 -3.61
C ASN A 197 -21.33 10.82 -3.51
N PHE A 198 -20.23 10.14 -3.15
CA PHE A 198 -18.89 10.72 -3.12
C PHE A 198 -18.47 11.25 -4.50
N ILE A 199 -18.63 10.45 -5.56
CA ILE A 199 -18.33 10.85 -6.93
C ILE A 199 -19.14 12.09 -7.33
N TYR A 200 -20.43 12.13 -7.00
CA TYR A 200 -21.30 13.26 -7.32
C TYR A 200 -20.93 14.53 -6.55
N ARG A 201 -20.79 14.42 -5.22
CA ARG A 201 -20.48 15.53 -4.31
C ARG A 201 -19.17 16.23 -4.69
N HIS A 202 -18.15 15.48 -5.11
CA HIS A 202 -16.86 16.01 -5.52
C HIS A 202 -16.73 16.29 -7.01
N LYS A 203 -17.82 16.17 -7.79
CA LYS A 203 -17.86 16.40 -9.24
C LYS A 203 -16.82 15.57 -10.01
N LEU A 204 -16.64 14.31 -9.61
CA LEU A 204 -15.61 13.41 -10.15
C LEU A 204 -16.10 12.55 -11.33
N GLN A 205 -17.31 12.77 -11.84
CA GLN A 205 -17.91 11.93 -12.90
C GLN A 205 -17.01 11.86 -14.14
N LYS A 206 -16.50 13.01 -14.60
CA LYS A 206 -15.60 13.07 -15.76
C LYS A 206 -14.29 12.33 -15.49
N ILE A 207 -13.75 12.43 -14.28
CA ILE A 207 -12.51 11.75 -13.90
C ILE A 207 -12.74 10.23 -13.84
N PHE A 208 -13.83 9.81 -13.20
CA PHE A 208 -14.21 8.41 -13.09
C PHE A 208 -14.42 7.76 -14.47
N ASN A 209 -15.16 8.43 -15.36
CA ASN A 209 -15.41 7.93 -16.72
C ASN A 209 -14.14 7.89 -17.59
N ASN A 210 -13.13 8.69 -17.26
CA ASN A 210 -11.85 8.74 -17.97
C ASN A 210 -10.76 7.88 -17.31
N LEU A 211 -11.11 7.03 -16.33
CA LEU A 211 -10.12 6.11 -15.76
C LEU A 211 -9.56 5.19 -16.85
N PRO A 212 -8.26 4.83 -16.76
CA PRO A 212 -7.64 3.95 -17.75
C PRO A 212 -8.37 2.60 -17.85
N THR A 213 -8.63 2.15 -19.08
CA THR A 213 -9.25 0.85 -19.39
C THR A 213 -8.22 -0.24 -19.68
N LYS A 214 -6.93 0.13 -19.70
CA LYS A 214 -5.80 -0.78 -19.90
C LYS A 214 -4.77 -0.56 -18.81
N ILE A 215 -4.30 -1.66 -18.23
CA ILE A 215 -3.24 -1.64 -17.24
C ILE A 215 -1.91 -1.80 -17.98
N VAL A 216 -1.13 -0.72 -18.06
CA VAL A 216 0.12 -0.68 -18.85
C VAL A 216 1.31 -1.28 -18.09
N TYR A 217 1.46 -0.94 -16.81
CA TYR A 217 2.70 -1.22 -16.07
C TYR A 217 2.64 -2.47 -15.17
N TYR A 218 1.45 -3.00 -14.87
CA TYR A 218 1.30 -4.03 -13.83
C TYR A 218 2.09 -5.30 -14.15
N GLU A 219 1.93 -5.90 -15.32
CA GLU A 219 2.66 -7.12 -15.68
C GLU A 219 4.18 -6.94 -15.61
N ILE A 220 4.67 -5.77 -16.04
CA ILE A 220 6.09 -5.42 -15.99
C ILE A 220 6.58 -5.36 -14.54
N MET A 221 5.82 -4.69 -13.66
CA MET A 221 6.13 -4.59 -12.24
C MET A 221 6.06 -5.94 -11.53
N ILE A 222 5.04 -6.77 -11.82
CA ILE A 222 4.92 -8.12 -11.26
C ILE A 222 6.09 -9.00 -11.67
N ASN A 223 6.47 -8.98 -12.94
CA ASN A 223 7.58 -9.78 -13.45
C ASN A 223 8.91 -9.32 -12.86
N CYS A 224 9.12 -8.01 -12.73
CA CYS A 224 10.32 -7.47 -12.10
C CYS A 224 10.39 -7.86 -10.62
N TYR A 225 9.27 -7.71 -9.90
CA TYR A 225 9.15 -8.14 -8.51
C TYR A 225 9.45 -9.62 -8.33
N GLY A 226 8.91 -10.49 -9.19
CA GLY A 226 9.16 -11.93 -9.15
C GLY A 226 10.64 -12.27 -9.33
N ARG A 227 11.36 -11.58 -10.24
CA ARG A 227 12.80 -11.74 -10.42
C ARG A 227 13.60 -11.32 -9.19
N PHE A 228 13.23 -10.19 -8.59
CA PHE A 228 13.85 -9.74 -7.35
C PHE A 228 13.66 -10.77 -6.23
N MET A 229 12.45 -11.26 -6.01
CA MET A 229 12.18 -12.26 -4.99
C MET A 229 12.97 -13.56 -5.18
N LEU A 230 13.19 -13.98 -6.43
CA LEU A 230 14.09 -15.11 -6.71
C LEU A 230 15.52 -14.81 -6.26
N LEU A 231 16.06 -13.63 -6.58
CA LEU A 231 17.41 -13.22 -6.13
C LEU A 231 17.51 -13.22 -4.61
N VAL A 232 16.56 -12.62 -3.90
CA VAL A 232 16.53 -12.60 -2.42
C VAL A 232 16.46 -14.02 -1.85
N SER A 233 15.66 -14.90 -2.46
CA SER A 233 15.50 -16.28 -1.97
C SER A 233 16.74 -17.16 -2.18
N HIS A 234 17.61 -16.81 -3.13
CA HIS A 234 18.79 -17.60 -3.49
C HIS A 234 20.11 -17.07 -2.91
N ASN A 235 20.13 -15.82 -2.43
CA ASN A 235 21.31 -15.21 -1.82
C ASN A 235 21.19 -15.25 -0.28
N SER A 236 22.31 -15.39 0.43
CA SER A 236 22.30 -15.21 1.89
C SER A 236 21.97 -13.75 2.19
N LEU A 237 21.24 -13.49 3.29
CA LEU A 237 20.98 -12.14 3.82
C LEU A 237 22.27 -11.39 4.23
N GLU A 238 23.45 -11.93 3.91
CA GLU A 238 24.76 -11.32 4.12
C GLU A 238 25.08 -10.29 3.04
N GLU A 239 24.50 -10.42 1.84
CA GLU A 239 24.53 -9.40 0.79
C GLU A 239 23.16 -8.75 0.70
N CYS A 240 23.09 -7.41 0.78
CA CYS A 240 21.84 -6.67 0.58
C CYS A 240 21.50 -6.70 -0.91
N PRO A 241 20.50 -7.49 -1.35
CA PRO A 241 20.18 -7.58 -2.76
C PRO A 241 19.55 -6.26 -3.20
N ASN A 242 20.17 -5.58 -4.17
CA ASN A 242 19.56 -4.40 -4.78
C ASN A 242 18.46 -4.81 -5.74
N VAL A 243 17.38 -4.04 -5.80
CA VAL A 243 16.29 -4.28 -6.75
C VAL A 243 16.84 -4.08 -8.16
N PRO A 244 16.77 -5.07 -9.07
CA PRO A 244 17.20 -4.88 -10.44
C PRO A 244 16.36 -3.77 -11.09
N ALA A 245 17.01 -2.91 -11.88
CA ALA A 245 16.30 -1.87 -12.63
C ALA A 245 15.17 -2.51 -13.47
N CYS A 246 13.91 -2.13 -13.20
CA CYS A 246 12.77 -2.63 -13.95
C CYS A 246 12.57 -1.74 -15.19
N PRO A 247 12.93 -2.14 -16.42
CA PRO A 247 12.78 -1.25 -17.56
C PRO A 247 11.30 -0.94 -17.82
N LEU A 248 10.88 0.30 -17.51
CA LEU A 248 9.55 0.77 -17.82
C LEU A 248 9.50 1.26 -19.27
N PRO A 249 8.44 0.96 -20.03
CA PRO A 249 8.29 1.45 -21.39
C PRO A 249 8.16 2.97 -21.37
N THR A 250 9.07 3.62 -22.11
CA THR A 250 9.03 5.06 -22.38
C THR A 250 8.13 5.37 -23.57
N ASN A 251 7.60 6.58 -23.66
CA ASN A 251 6.76 7.06 -24.77
C ASN A 251 5.42 6.33 -24.91
N VAL A 252 4.88 5.85 -23.79
CA VAL A 252 3.50 5.37 -23.76
C VAL A 252 2.57 6.57 -23.70
N SER A 253 1.49 6.57 -24.49
CA SER A 253 0.42 7.57 -24.43
C SER A 253 -0.44 7.39 -23.17
N LEU A 254 0.18 7.55 -22.01
CA LEU A 254 -0.42 7.43 -20.68
C LEU A 254 0.06 8.58 -19.83
N SER A 255 -0.89 9.30 -19.21
CA SER A 255 -0.53 10.32 -18.23
C SER A 255 -0.10 9.65 -16.92
N CYS A 256 1.10 9.99 -16.44
CA CYS A 256 1.64 9.52 -15.17
C CYS A 256 2.11 10.68 -14.31
N VAL A 257 1.92 10.57 -13.00
CA VAL A 257 2.39 11.54 -12.01
C VAL A 257 3.76 11.08 -11.52
N ASN A 258 4.78 11.92 -11.67
CA ASN A 258 6.14 11.65 -11.22
C ASN A 258 6.49 12.60 -10.09
N LEU A 259 7.19 12.10 -9.08
CA LEU A 259 7.73 12.91 -8.01
C LEU A 259 9.07 13.51 -8.47
N VAL A 260 9.16 14.83 -8.45
CA VAL A 260 10.38 15.61 -8.68
C VAL A 260 10.70 16.37 -7.41
N GLN A 261 11.89 16.16 -6.85
CA GLN A 261 12.34 16.83 -5.64
C GLN A 261 13.60 17.63 -5.93
N ASN A 262 13.63 18.86 -5.43
CA ASN A 262 14.79 19.73 -5.47
C ASN A 262 15.38 19.86 -4.08
N TYR A 263 16.71 19.82 -3.99
CA TYR A 263 17.43 19.88 -2.73
C TYR A 263 18.17 21.20 -2.59
N THR A 264 18.21 21.68 -1.36
CA THR A 264 19.05 22.80 -0.93
C THR A 264 20.09 22.28 0.01
N THR A 265 21.32 22.75 -0.18
CA THR A 265 22.49 22.26 0.54
C THR A 265 23.00 23.38 1.44
N THR A 266 23.07 23.09 2.74
CA THR A 266 23.57 24.03 3.75
C THR A 266 24.80 23.42 4.43
N GLU A 267 25.93 24.13 4.40
CA GLU A 267 27.10 23.77 5.19
C GLU A 267 26.89 24.21 6.64
N LEU A 268 26.71 23.28 7.57
CA LEU A 268 26.60 23.64 8.99
C LEU A 268 27.96 23.94 9.60
N ARG A 269 28.98 23.20 9.16
CA ARG A 269 30.39 23.32 9.57
C ARG A 269 31.24 22.84 8.41
N LYS A 270 32.53 23.20 8.41
CA LYS A 270 33.47 22.81 7.36
C LYS A 270 33.38 21.30 7.06
N GLY A 271 32.89 20.96 5.87
CA GLY A 271 32.73 19.56 5.41
C GLY A 271 31.51 18.80 5.96
N PHE A 272 30.61 19.46 6.69
CA PHE A 272 29.34 18.89 7.15
C PHE A 272 28.18 19.58 6.45
N MET A 273 27.66 18.89 5.43
CA MET A 273 26.56 19.38 4.60
C MET A 273 25.24 18.75 5.04
N ILE A 274 24.18 19.55 5.10
CA ILE A 274 22.80 19.07 5.21
C ILE A 274 22.08 19.38 3.90
N HIS A 275 21.45 18.35 3.34
CA HIS A 275 20.58 18.45 2.18
C HIS A 275 19.13 18.37 2.65
N HIS A 276 18.32 19.37 2.31
CA HIS A 276 16.90 19.38 2.63
C HIS A 276 16.08 19.53 1.34
N SER A 277 15.00 18.75 1.23
CA SER A 277 14.05 18.95 0.13
C SER A 277 13.39 20.31 0.30
N GLN A 278 13.48 21.14 -0.74
CA GLN A 278 12.88 22.47 -0.76
C GLN A 278 11.44 22.40 -1.28
N GLU A 279 11.21 21.60 -2.32
CA GLU A 279 9.91 21.43 -2.96
C GLU A 279 9.74 20.00 -3.47
N ASP A 280 8.59 19.42 -3.13
CA ASP A 280 8.15 18.12 -3.61
C ASP A 280 7.06 18.31 -4.67
N ASN A 281 7.47 18.26 -5.93
CA ASN A 281 6.61 18.55 -7.06
C ASN A 281 6.08 17.27 -7.70
N LEU A 282 4.75 17.13 -7.73
CA LEU A 282 4.07 16.06 -8.47
C LEU A 282 3.80 16.53 -9.91
N VAL A 283 4.64 16.09 -10.85
CA VAL A 283 4.61 16.52 -12.24
C VAL A 283 3.94 15.47 -13.13
N VAL A 284 2.94 15.90 -13.89
CA VAL A 284 2.27 15.02 -14.86
C VAL A 284 3.09 14.91 -16.14
N SER A 285 3.60 13.72 -16.43
CA SER A 285 4.15 13.34 -17.72
C SER A 285 3.05 12.76 -18.60
N LYS A 286 3.00 13.15 -19.88
CA LYS A 286 2.08 12.57 -20.87
C LYS A 286 2.67 11.38 -21.63
N SER A 287 3.96 11.09 -21.44
CA SER A 287 4.71 10.05 -22.15
C SER A 287 4.99 8.82 -21.28
N GLY A 288 4.20 8.60 -20.23
CA GLY A 288 4.35 7.52 -19.28
C GLY A 288 5.09 7.92 -17.98
N CYS A 289 5.21 6.95 -17.09
CA CYS A 289 5.97 7.06 -15.84
C CYS A 289 7.47 7.02 -16.10
N LYS A 290 8.21 7.75 -15.27
CA LYS A 290 9.67 7.72 -15.19
C LYS A 290 10.04 7.20 -13.80
N MET A 291 11.14 6.45 -13.71
CA MET A 291 11.80 6.22 -12.42
C MET A 291 12.67 7.43 -12.06
#